data_AF-A0A363TLH8-F1
#
_entry.id   AF-A0A363TLH8-F1
#
_cell.length_a   1.000
_cell.length_b   1.000
_cell.length_c   1.000
_cell.angle_alpha   90.00
_cell.angle_beta   90.00
_cell.angle_gamma   90.00
#
_symmetry.space_group_name_H-M   'P 1'
#
loop_
_entity.id
_entity.type
_entity.pdbx_description
1 polymer ?
#
loop_
_entity_poly.entity_id
_entity_poly.type
_entity_poly.pdbx_seq_one_letter_code
_entity_poly.pdbx_strand_id
1 'polypeptide(L)'
;MSRDPHHHDHDHSELSETELRVRALESILTQKGYVDPAALDLLIETYETKVGPRNGARVVARAWSDPGYRARLLADATLAIAELGYLGRQGEHIVALENTPRCHHMVVCTLCSCYPWPVLGLPPVWYKSAPYRSRVVADPRGVLRDFGVELPTGTEIRVWDSTAEIRYLVVPMRPAGTEGWSEERLAALVTRDSMIGTGLARTPAEVA
;
A
#
# COMPACT_ATOMS: atom_id res chain seq x y z
N MET A 1 -18.08 -16.67 64.64
CA MET A 1 -18.11 -15.54 63.70
C MET A 1 -17.34 -15.97 62.46
N SER A 2 -18.04 -16.60 61.52
CA SER A 2 -17.47 -17.07 60.26
C SER A 2 -17.22 -15.87 59.35
N ARG A 3 -15.99 -15.73 58.86
CA ARG A 3 -15.66 -14.81 57.75
C ARG A 3 -15.77 -15.61 56.47
N ASP A 4 -16.78 -15.30 55.66
CA ASP A 4 -16.82 -15.69 54.26
C ASP A 4 -15.75 -14.90 53.47
N PRO A 5 -14.97 -15.55 52.59
CA PRO A 5 -14.19 -14.85 51.58
C PRO A 5 -15.12 -14.55 50.40
N HIS A 6 -15.37 -13.27 50.14
CA HIS A 6 -16.02 -12.82 48.92
C HIS A 6 -15.16 -13.18 47.71
N HIS A 7 -15.59 -14.19 46.96
CA HIS A 7 -15.10 -14.47 45.62
C HIS A 7 -15.67 -13.40 44.69
N HIS A 8 -14.82 -12.48 44.22
CA HIS A 8 -15.15 -11.59 43.12
C HIS A 8 -15.03 -12.38 41.82
N ASP A 9 -16.16 -12.89 41.34
CA ASP A 9 -16.29 -13.48 40.01
C ASP A 9 -16.27 -12.32 39.00
N HIS A 10 -15.09 -12.01 38.48
CA HIS A 10 -14.97 -11.11 37.34
C HIS A 10 -15.31 -11.93 36.09
N ASP A 11 -16.56 -11.84 35.68
CA ASP A 11 -17.06 -12.29 34.39
C ASP A 11 -16.35 -11.48 33.29
N HIS A 12 -15.15 -11.94 32.91
CA HIS A 12 -14.36 -11.33 31.87
C HIS A 12 -14.99 -11.68 30.53
N SER A 13 -15.64 -10.69 29.90
CA SER A 13 -16.00 -10.75 28.48
C SER A 13 -14.82 -11.30 27.67
N GLU A 14 -15.06 -12.26 26.77
CA GLU A 14 -14.04 -12.78 25.84
C GLU A 14 -13.46 -11.69 24.90
N LEU A 15 -14.04 -10.48 24.93
CA LEU A 15 -13.61 -9.35 24.12
C LEU A 15 -12.64 -8.46 24.91
N SER A 16 -11.60 -8.02 24.22
CA SER A 16 -10.74 -6.94 24.71
C SER A 16 -11.53 -5.64 24.88
N GLU A 17 -11.00 -4.74 25.71
CA GLU A 17 -11.59 -3.41 25.92
C GLU A 17 -11.75 -2.63 24.60
N THR A 18 -10.85 -2.80 23.64
CA THR A 18 -10.95 -2.17 22.32
C THR A 18 -12.10 -2.76 21.51
N GLU A 19 -12.27 -4.08 21.50
CA GLU A 19 -13.38 -4.73 20.79
C GLU A 19 -14.73 -4.32 21.39
N LEU A 20 -14.83 -4.22 22.72
CA LEU A 20 -16.01 -3.71 23.40
C LEU A 20 -16.34 -2.27 22.98
N ARG A 21 -15.34 -1.38 22.94
CA ARG A 21 -15.53 0.01 22.50
C ARG A 21 -15.93 0.11 21.03
N VAL A 22 -15.36 -0.71 20.15
CA VAL A 22 -15.74 -0.77 18.74
C VAL A 22 -17.19 -1.20 18.58
N ARG A 23 -17.62 -2.28 19.24
CA ARG A 23 -19.02 -2.75 19.20
C ARG A 23 -19.99 -1.72 19.77
N ALA A 24 -19.63 -1.05 20.86
CA ALA A 24 -20.46 -0.01 21.45
C ALA A 24 -20.65 1.18 20.50
N LEU A 25 -19.58 1.60 19.81
CA LEU A 25 -19.61 2.68 18.83
C LEU A 25 -20.46 2.30 17.59
N GLU A 26 -20.27 1.10 17.05
CA GLU A 26 -21.08 0.60 15.94
C GLU A 26 -22.57 0.56 16.33
N SER A 27 -22.89 0.01 17.51
CA SER A 27 -24.26 -0.10 17.99
C SER A 27 -24.97 1.26 18.08
N ILE A 28 -24.33 2.26 18.68
CA ILE A 28 -24.94 3.58 18.85
C ILE A 28 -25.07 4.34 17.52
N LEU A 29 -24.12 4.19 16.59
CA LEU A 29 -24.19 4.84 15.28
C LEU A 29 -25.26 4.22 14.38
N THR A 30 -25.41 2.90 14.42
CA THR A 30 -26.48 2.18 13.70
C THR A 30 -27.85 2.51 14.27
N GLN A 31 -28.02 2.48 15.60
CA GLN A 31 -29.30 2.82 16.25
C GLN A 31 -29.75 4.27 15.94
N LYS A 32 -28.79 5.20 15.79
CA LYS A 32 -29.08 6.58 15.39
C LYS A 32 -29.33 6.75 13.89
N GLY A 33 -29.16 5.70 13.08
CA GLY A 33 -29.33 5.73 11.63
C GLY A 33 -28.20 6.46 10.88
N TYR A 34 -27.02 6.62 11.49
CA TYR A 34 -25.87 7.27 10.85
C TYR A 34 -25.02 6.32 10.02
N VAL A 35 -25.11 5.02 10.31
CA VAL A 35 -24.39 3.95 9.60
C VAL A 35 -25.40 2.90 9.18
N ASP A 36 -25.30 2.48 7.93
CA ASP A 36 -25.96 1.28 7.42
C ASP A 36 -24.96 0.10 7.52
N PRO A 37 -25.25 -0.93 8.33
CA PRO A 37 -24.38 -2.10 8.46
C PRO A 37 -24.09 -2.78 7.12
N ALA A 38 -25.07 -2.86 6.21
CA ALA A 38 -24.88 -3.51 4.91
C ALA A 38 -23.89 -2.72 4.03
N ALA A 39 -23.90 -1.38 4.13
CA ALA A 39 -22.91 -0.54 3.46
C ALA A 39 -21.51 -0.70 4.07
N LEU A 40 -21.42 -0.88 5.40
CA LEU A 40 -20.15 -1.14 6.07
C LEU A 40 -19.53 -2.48 5.63
N ASP A 41 -20.34 -3.54 5.58
CA ASP A 41 -19.91 -4.86 5.11
C ASP A 41 -19.38 -4.81 3.67
N LEU A 42 -20.06 -4.08 2.79
CA LEU A 42 -19.63 -3.89 1.40
C LEU A 42 -18.27 -3.16 1.32
N LEU A 43 -18.02 -2.18 2.19
CA LEU A 43 -16.73 -1.49 2.27
C LEU A 43 -15.61 -2.42 2.75
N ILE A 44 -15.88 -3.25 3.77
CA ILE A 44 -14.93 -4.24 4.28
C ILE A 44 -14.57 -5.23 3.17
N GLU A 45 -15.58 -5.86 2.54
CA GLU A 45 -15.38 -6.84 1.46
C GLU A 45 -14.56 -6.24 0.30
N THR A 46 -14.83 -4.97 -0.05
CA THR A 46 -14.14 -4.27 -1.13
C THR A 46 -12.62 -4.19 -0.88
N TYR A 47 -12.20 -3.76 0.30
CA TYR A 47 -10.77 -3.61 0.61
C TYR A 47 -10.08 -4.91 1.05
N GLU A 48 -10.85 -5.90 1.47
CA GLU A 48 -10.32 -7.22 1.82
C GLU A 48 -10.08 -8.09 0.59
N THR A 49 -10.96 -8.02 -0.41
CA THR A 49 -10.96 -9.01 -1.51
C THR A 49 -10.83 -8.41 -2.92
N LYS A 50 -11.31 -7.18 -3.14
CA LYS A 50 -11.43 -6.59 -4.50
C LYS A 50 -10.29 -5.62 -4.83
N VAL A 51 -9.83 -4.85 -3.84
CA VAL A 51 -8.82 -3.79 -4.03
C VAL A 51 -7.50 -4.17 -3.35
N GLY A 52 -6.43 -4.26 -4.14
CA GLY A 52 -5.12 -4.66 -3.63
C GLY A 52 -3.98 -4.45 -4.61
N PRO A 53 -2.74 -4.81 -4.24
CA PRO A 53 -1.53 -4.54 -5.02
C PRO A 53 -1.48 -5.23 -6.39
N ARG A 54 -2.38 -6.21 -6.65
CA ARG A 54 -2.53 -6.80 -7.99
C ARG A 54 -2.97 -5.78 -9.03
N ASN A 55 -3.69 -4.73 -8.63
CA ASN A 55 -4.11 -3.64 -9.52
C ASN A 55 -2.90 -2.84 -9.99
N GLY A 56 -2.06 -2.38 -9.06
CA GLY A 56 -0.81 -1.69 -9.37
C GLY A 56 0.17 -2.55 -10.18
N ALA A 57 0.24 -3.86 -9.89
CA ALA A 57 1.06 -4.79 -10.66
C ALA A 57 0.68 -4.82 -12.15
N ARG A 58 -0.62 -4.79 -12.47
CA ARG A 58 -1.12 -4.70 -13.85
C ARG A 58 -0.78 -3.35 -14.48
N VAL A 59 -0.93 -2.25 -13.74
CA VAL A 59 -0.53 -0.90 -14.19
C VAL A 59 0.95 -0.89 -14.60
N VAL A 60 1.84 -1.42 -13.75
CA VAL A 60 3.29 -1.46 -14.01
C VAL A 60 3.62 -2.40 -15.17
N ALA A 61 3.03 -3.61 -15.20
CA ALA A 61 3.27 -4.57 -16.28
C ALA A 61 2.85 -4.02 -17.64
N ARG A 62 1.70 -3.33 -17.71
CA ARG A 62 1.26 -2.67 -18.94
C ARG A 62 2.23 -1.57 -19.35
N ALA A 63 2.74 -0.77 -18.41
CA ALA A 63 3.75 0.25 -18.70
C ALA A 63 5.09 -0.35 -19.17
N TRP A 64 5.45 -1.56 -18.74
CA TRP A 64 6.63 -2.25 -19.23
C TRP A 64 6.47 -2.83 -20.64
N SER A 65 5.24 -3.15 -21.05
CA SER A 65 4.93 -3.80 -22.34
C SER A 65 4.45 -2.84 -23.42
N ASP A 66 3.80 -1.74 -23.03
CA ASP A 66 3.20 -0.75 -23.93
C ASP A 66 3.87 0.62 -23.70
N PRO A 67 4.82 1.04 -24.56
CA PRO A 67 5.47 2.34 -24.46
C PRO A 67 4.50 3.53 -24.55
N GLY A 68 3.38 3.38 -25.27
CA GLY A 68 2.35 4.40 -25.39
C GLY A 68 1.58 4.57 -24.08
N TYR A 69 1.19 3.46 -23.44
CA TYR A 69 0.60 3.51 -22.09
C TYR A 69 1.59 4.05 -21.06
N ARG A 70 2.88 3.66 -21.12
CA ARG A 70 3.92 4.22 -20.24
C ARG A 70 4.01 5.75 -20.37
N ALA A 71 4.01 6.28 -21.59
CA ALA A 71 4.05 7.72 -21.81
C ALA A 71 2.83 8.43 -21.20
N ARG A 72 1.63 7.86 -21.34
CA ARG A 72 0.40 8.39 -20.71
C ARG A 72 0.47 8.31 -19.19
N LEU A 73 0.92 7.18 -18.63
CA LEU A 73 1.06 6.98 -17.18
C LEU A 73 1.99 8.00 -16.54
N LEU A 74 3.11 8.34 -17.19
CA LEU A 74 4.05 9.33 -16.67
C LEU A 74 3.59 10.77 -16.88
N ALA A 75 2.69 11.02 -17.84
CA ALA A 75 2.11 12.34 -18.07
C ALA A 75 0.92 12.63 -17.12
N ASP A 76 0.01 11.66 -16.97
CA ASP A 76 -1.13 11.71 -16.07
C ASP A 76 -1.46 10.29 -15.60
N ALA A 77 -0.96 9.92 -14.42
CA ALA A 77 -1.16 8.59 -13.90
C ALA A 77 -2.61 8.33 -13.51
N THR A 78 -3.36 9.36 -13.11
CA THR A 78 -4.77 9.22 -12.74
C THR A 78 -5.59 8.74 -13.94
N LEU A 79 -5.42 9.41 -15.08
CA LEU A 79 -6.13 9.05 -16.31
C LEU A 79 -5.66 7.71 -16.89
N ALA A 80 -4.36 7.44 -16.89
CA ALA A 80 -3.86 6.16 -17.40
C ALA A 80 -4.33 4.97 -16.56
N ILE A 81 -4.30 5.10 -15.22
CA ILE A 81 -4.78 4.06 -14.30
C ILE A 81 -6.31 3.86 -14.45
N ALA A 82 -7.07 4.93 -14.77
CA ALA A 82 -8.49 4.84 -15.08
C ALA A 82 -8.80 3.96 -16.30
N GLU A 83 -7.91 3.87 -17.29
CA GLU A 83 -8.08 2.98 -18.45
C GLU A 83 -8.21 1.50 -18.04
N LEU A 84 -7.70 1.14 -16.85
CA LEU A 84 -7.79 -0.19 -16.26
C LEU A 84 -8.92 -0.33 -15.22
N GLY A 85 -9.70 0.74 -15.01
CA GLY A 85 -10.83 0.77 -14.07
C GLY A 85 -10.43 0.98 -12.61
N TYR A 86 -9.20 1.40 -12.31
CA TYR A 86 -8.72 1.58 -10.94
C TYR A 86 -8.82 3.04 -10.50
N LEU A 87 -9.99 3.44 -10.02
CA LEU A 87 -10.24 4.79 -9.50
C LEU A 87 -10.91 4.71 -8.14
N GLY A 88 -10.85 5.80 -7.39
CA GLY A 88 -11.64 5.96 -6.18
C GLY A 88 -10.86 6.60 -5.03
N ARG A 89 -11.39 6.35 -3.83
CA ARG A 89 -10.94 6.96 -2.59
C ARG A 89 -9.43 6.78 -2.37
N GLN A 90 -8.75 7.84 -1.95
CA GLN A 90 -7.29 7.85 -1.74
C GLN A 90 -6.51 7.53 -3.03
N GLY A 91 -7.01 7.97 -4.18
CA GLY A 91 -6.41 7.80 -5.49
C GLY A 91 -7.01 8.71 -6.55
N GLU A 92 -7.65 9.80 -6.10
CA GLU A 92 -8.26 10.83 -6.94
C GLU A 92 -7.20 11.61 -7.74
N HIS A 93 -5.97 11.69 -7.19
CA HIS A 93 -4.81 12.28 -7.85
C HIS A 93 -3.59 11.39 -7.62
N ILE A 94 -3.18 10.64 -8.64
CA ILE A 94 -2.00 9.78 -8.60
C ILE A 94 -0.90 10.35 -9.50
N VAL A 95 0.33 10.27 -9.02
CA VAL A 95 1.56 10.53 -9.79
C VAL A 95 2.39 9.24 -9.85
N ALA A 96 2.79 8.85 -11.05
CA ALA A 96 3.69 7.73 -11.28
C ALA A 96 5.15 8.21 -11.17
N LEU A 97 5.95 7.49 -10.38
CA LEU A 97 7.35 7.81 -10.12
C LEU A 97 8.24 6.74 -10.76
N GLU A 98 8.93 7.08 -11.84
CA GLU A 98 9.71 6.10 -12.58
C GLU A 98 11.11 5.89 -12.00
N ASN A 99 11.40 4.66 -11.60
CA ASN A 99 12.77 4.28 -11.26
C ASN A 99 13.62 4.13 -12.52
N THR A 100 14.88 4.57 -12.43
CA THR A 100 15.89 4.47 -13.48
C THR A 100 17.21 3.97 -12.88
N PRO A 101 18.22 3.60 -13.69
CA PRO A 101 19.52 3.19 -13.14
C PRO A 101 20.19 4.26 -12.26
N ARG A 102 19.81 5.54 -12.42
CA ARG A 102 20.37 6.67 -11.68
C ARG A 102 19.49 7.16 -10.53
N CYS A 103 18.20 6.85 -10.52
CA CYS A 103 17.25 7.40 -9.54
C CYS A 103 16.28 6.32 -9.06
N HIS A 104 16.20 6.13 -7.75
CA HIS A 104 15.26 5.25 -7.07
C HIS A 104 14.30 6.07 -6.21
N HIS A 105 13.01 5.81 -6.34
CA HIS A 105 11.97 6.48 -5.60
C HIS A 105 11.49 5.63 -4.42
N MET A 106 11.17 6.30 -3.31
CA MET A 106 10.49 5.72 -2.14
C MET A 106 9.34 6.62 -1.74
N VAL A 107 8.24 6.04 -1.25
CA VAL A 107 7.04 6.80 -0.85
C VAL A 107 6.76 6.61 0.62
N VAL A 108 6.46 7.69 1.34
CA VAL A 108 6.08 7.68 2.76
C VAL A 108 4.94 8.66 3.00
N CYS A 109 4.27 8.53 4.14
CA CYS A 109 3.47 9.59 4.74
C CYS A 109 3.95 9.80 6.17
N THR A 110 4.82 10.79 6.39
CA THR A 110 5.44 11.00 7.70
C THR A 110 4.40 11.36 8.77
N LEU A 111 3.32 12.05 8.38
CA LEU A 111 2.30 12.56 9.29
C LEU A 111 1.25 11.52 9.69
N CYS A 112 0.94 10.54 8.83
CA CYS A 112 -0.07 9.53 9.13
C CYS A 112 0.14 8.23 8.35
N SER A 113 -0.53 8.09 7.20
CA SER A 113 -0.66 6.82 6.46
C SER A 113 -1.22 6.98 5.03
N CYS A 114 -1.17 8.18 4.43
CA CYS A 114 -1.65 8.44 3.07
C CYS A 114 -1.03 7.45 2.07
N TYR A 115 -1.87 6.83 1.23
CA TYR A 115 -1.45 5.69 0.39
C TYR A 115 -2.41 5.51 -0.81
N PRO A 116 -1.96 5.08 -2.01
CA PRO A 116 -2.79 4.99 -3.20
C PRO A 116 -3.70 3.74 -3.19
N TRP A 117 -4.83 3.80 -2.48
CA TRP A 117 -5.68 2.62 -2.24
C TRP A 117 -6.17 1.92 -3.52
N PRO A 118 -6.62 2.60 -4.60
CA PRO A 118 -7.16 1.92 -5.77
C PRO A 118 -6.17 0.96 -6.45
N VAL A 119 -4.87 1.22 -6.33
CA VAL A 119 -3.81 0.41 -6.95
C VAL A 119 -3.03 -0.46 -5.98
N LEU A 120 -2.95 -0.11 -4.70
CA LEU A 120 -2.15 -0.84 -3.71
C LEU A 120 -2.94 -1.44 -2.54
N GLY A 121 -4.24 -1.19 -2.45
CA GLY A 121 -5.08 -1.57 -1.30
C GLY A 121 -4.73 -0.79 -0.04
N LEU A 122 -5.10 -1.32 1.12
CA LEU A 122 -4.77 -0.70 2.40
C LEU A 122 -3.28 -0.85 2.73
N PRO A 123 -2.64 0.18 3.32
CA PRO A 123 -1.21 0.16 3.60
C PRO A 123 -0.85 -0.90 4.67
N PRO A 124 0.31 -1.57 4.52
CA PRO A 124 0.77 -2.53 5.50
C PRO A 124 1.06 -1.86 6.85
N VAL A 125 1.08 -2.65 7.93
CA VAL A 125 1.31 -2.14 9.30
C VAL A 125 2.63 -1.38 9.42
N TRP A 126 3.70 -1.88 8.82
CA TRP A 126 5.02 -1.24 8.87
C TRP A 126 5.02 0.15 8.23
N TYR A 127 4.23 0.38 7.16
CA TYR A 127 4.17 1.67 6.48
C TYR A 127 3.58 2.76 7.40
N LYS A 128 2.59 2.38 8.22
CA LYS A 128 1.90 3.26 9.17
C LYS A 128 2.71 3.48 10.46
N SER A 129 3.75 2.69 10.67
CA SER A 129 4.52 2.64 11.92
C SER A 129 5.53 3.79 12.00
N ALA A 130 5.78 4.25 13.24
CA ALA A 130 6.77 5.30 13.49
C ALA A 130 8.19 4.95 12.98
N PRO A 131 8.71 3.70 13.12
CA PRO A 131 10.03 3.35 12.63
C PRO A 131 10.25 3.64 11.14
N TYR A 132 9.28 3.31 10.28
CA TYR A 132 9.38 3.61 8.85
C TYR A 132 9.25 5.11 8.61
N ARG A 133 8.18 5.71 9.14
CA ARG A 133 7.79 7.10 8.89
C ARG A 133 8.84 8.11 9.32
N SER A 134 9.56 7.88 10.42
CA SER A 134 10.60 8.81 10.88
C SER A 134 11.94 8.61 10.19
N ARG A 135 12.33 7.37 9.86
CA ARG A 135 13.66 7.06 9.35
C ARG A 135 13.80 7.24 7.85
N VAL A 136 12.78 6.90 7.06
CA VAL A 136 12.94 6.85 5.59
C VAL A 136 13.28 8.20 4.98
N VAL A 137 12.85 9.31 5.59
CA VAL A 137 13.18 10.68 5.14
C VAL A 137 14.57 11.15 5.54
N ALA A 138 15.22 10.47 6.49
CA ALA A 138 16.54 10.85 7.02
C ALA A 138 17.66 9.88 6.59
N ASP A 139 17.37 8.57 6.60
CA ASP A 139 18.27 7.50 6.19
C ASP A 139 17.55 6.49 5.30
N PRO A 140 17.17 6.87 4.06
CA PRO A 140 16.48 5.97 3.14
C PRO A 140 17.32 4.74 2.77
N ARG A 141 18.65 4.89 2.70
CA ARG A 141 19.55 3.76 2.42
C ARG A 141 19.54 2.74 3.54
N GLY A 142 19.59 3.18 4.81
CA GLY A 142 19.47 2.27 5.94
C GLY A 142 18.11 1.58 6.01
N VAL A 143 17.03 2.30 5.70
CA VAL A 143 15.70 1.66 5.60
C VAL A 143 15.68 0.61 4.50
N LEU A 144 16.23 0.88 3.30
CA LEU A 144 16.31 -0.13 2.23
C LEU A 144 17.10 -1.37 2.66
N ARG A 145 18.19 -1.20 3.40
CA ARG A 145 18.96 -2.34 3.97
C ARG A 145 18.12 -3.19 4.92
N ASP A 146 17.26 -2.57 5.73
CA ASP A 146 16.34 -3.30 6.61
C ASP A 146 15.33 -4.16 5.81
N PHE A 147 15.01 -3.76 4.57
CA PHE A 147 14.21 -4.53 3.62
C PHE A 147 15.04 -5.50 2.76
N GLY A 148 16.35 -5.60 2.97
CA GLY A 148 17.26 -6.45 2.19
C GLY A 148 17.59 -5.90 0.80
N VAL A 149 17.39 -4.60 0.56
CA VAL A 149 17.72 -3.93 -0.70
C VAL A 149 19.00 -3.12 -0.57
N GLU A 150 19.98 -3.43 -1.42
CA GLU A 150 21.18 -2.64 -1.60
C GLU A 150 21.19 -1.99 -2.99
N LEU A 151 21.40 -0.68 -3.03
CA LEU A 151 21.48 0.09 -4.27
C LEU A 151 22.92 0.55 -4.49
N PRO A 152 23.39 0.67 -5.75
CA PRO A 152 24.68 1.27 -6.04
C PRO A 152 24.88 2.62 -5.32
N THR A 153 26.10 2.87 -4.86
CA THR A 153 26.42 4.09 -4.07
C THR A 153 26.08 5.37 -4.83
N GLY A 154 26.21 5.36 -6.17
CA GLY A 154 25.89 6.49 -7.03
C GLY A 154 24.40 6.69 -7.36
N THR A 155 23.51 5.78 -6.95
CA THR A 155 22.07 5.93 -7.22
C THR A 155 21.48 7.04 -6.35
N GLU A 156 20.85 8.03 -6.96
CA GLU A 156 20.05 9.04 -6.25
C GLU A 156 18.82 8.39 -5.65
N ILE A 157 18.49 8.70 -4.39
CA ILE A 157 17.23 8.25 -3.77
C ILE A 157 16.34 9.45 -3.51
N ARG A 158 15.14 9.43 -4.08
CA ARG A 158 14.12 10.47 -3.88
C ARG A 158 12.98 9.93 -3.04
N VAL A 159 12.85 10.47 -1.85
CA VAL A 159 11.76 10.12 -0.92
C VAL A 159 10.62 11.11 -1.11
N TRP A 160 9.43 10.60 -1.38
CA TRP A 160 8.22 11.38 -1.59
C TRP A 160 7.34 11.28 -0.35
N ASP A 161 7.21 12.39 0.36
CA ASP A 161 6.33 12.48 1.52
C ASP A 161 4.93 12.94 1.11
N SER A 162 3.94 12.09 1.37
CA SER A 162 2.53 12.26 1.00
C SER A 162 1.84 13.21 1.98
N THR A 163 2.22 14.49 1.92
CA THR A 163 1.77 15.57 2.81
C THR A 163 0.53 16.31 2.31
N ALA A 164 0.10 16.03 1.07
CA ALA A 164 -1.08 16.59 0.43
C ALA A 164 -1.99 15.48 -0.12
N GLU A 165 -3.04 15.84 -0.87
CA GLU A 165 -3.97 14.88 -1.48
C GLU A 165 -3.46 14.22 -2.77
N ILE A 166 -2.17 14.38 -3.08
CA ILE A 166 -1.48 13.61 -4.12
C ILE A 166 -1.06 12.26 -3.55
N ARG A 167 -1.20 11.20 -4.34
CA ARG A 167 -0.73 9.85 -4.02
C ARG A 167 0.31 9.43 -5.05
N TYR A 168 1.26 8.61 -4.62
CA TYR A 168 2.39 8.23 -5.46
C TYR A 168 2.42 6.72 -5.70
N LEU A 169 2.68 6.31 -6.94
CA LEU A 169 2.93 4.93 -7.32
C LEU A 169 4.33 4.85 -7.91
N VAL A 170 5.23 4.05 -7.32
CA VAL A 170 6.54 3.79 -7.93
C VAL A 170 6.36 2.81 -9.09
N VAL A 171 6.94 3.16 -10.24
CA VAL A 171 7.09 2.28 -11.40
C VAL A 171 8.51 1.71 -11.34
N PRO A 172 8.70 0.48 -10.82
CA PRO A 172 10.03 -0.12 -10.74
C PRO A 172 10.60 -0.38 -12.15
N MET A 173 11.93 -0.53 -12.23
CA MET A 173 12.58 -0.94 -13.48
C MET A 173 12.18 -2.36 -13.85
N ARG A 174 11.92 -2.59 -15.15
CA ARG A 174 11.69 -3.94 -15.70
C ARG A 174 12.96 -4.78 -15.52
N PRO A 175 12.88 -5.96 -14.88
CA PRO A 175 14.02 -6.88 -14.79
C PRO A 175 14.49 -7.37 -16.17
N ALA A 176 15.80 -7.50 -16.35
CA ALA A 176 16.38 -8.12 -17.55
C ALA A 176 15.97 -9.61 -17.68
N GLY A 177 16.01 -10.16 -18.90
CA GLY A 177 15.62 -11.55 -19.14
C GLY A 177 14.11 -11.78 -19.17
N THR A 178 13.33 -10.70 -19.32
CA THR A 178 11.87 -10.73 -19.41
C THR A 178 11.38 -10.40 -20.82
N GLU A 179 12.26 -10.37 -21.82
CA GLU A 179 11.93 -10.05 -23.21
C GLU A 179 10.87 -11.03 -23.74
N GLY A 180 9.86 -10.49 -24.43
CA GLY A 180 8.75 -11.29 -24.99
C GLY A 180 7.78 -11.89 -23.96
N TRP A 181 7.94 -11.62 -22.65
CA TRP A 181 6.98 -12.06 -21.65
C TRP A 181 5.61 -11.39 -21.85
N SER A 182 4.54 -12.13 -21.56
CA SER A 182 3.19 -11.57 -21.51
C SER A 182 3.03 -10.58 -20.35
N GLU A 183 2.04 -9.71 -20.45
CA GLU A 183 1.73 -8.75 -19.38
C GLU A 183 1.41 -9.46 -18.05
N GLU A 184 0.70 -10.57 -18.08
CA GLU A 184 0.36 -11.35 -16.88
C GLU A 184 1.62 -11.90 -16.19
N ARG A 185 2.57 -12.40 -16.99
CA ARG A 185 3.83 -12.93 -16.46
C ARG A 185 4.72 -11.82 -15.90
N LEU A 186 4.71 -10.64 -16.53
CA LEU A 186 5.39 -9.44 -16.02
C LEU A 186 4.77 -8.94 -14.71
N ALA A 187 3.44 -8.94 -14.60
CA ALA A 187 2.74 -8.53 -13.38
C ALA A 187 3.12 -9.40 -12.17
N ALA A 188 3.44 -10.68 -12.38
CA ALA A 188 3.91 -11.58 -11.31
C ALA A 188 5.27 -11.16 -10.71
N LEU A 189 6.06 -10.34 -11.41
CA LEU A 189 7.33 -9.81 -10.92
C LEU A 189 7.14 -8.56 -10.03
N VAL A 190 6.02 -7.86 -10.19
CA VAL A 190 5.76 -6.60 -9.50
C VAL A 190 5.21 -6.90 -8.10
N THR A 191 5.98 -6.52 -7.09
CA THR A 191 5.59 -6.66 -5.68
C THR A 191 4.99 -5.36 -5.14
N ARG A 192 4.20 -5.45 -4.07
CA ARG A 192 3.76 -4.26 -3.33
C ARG A 192 4.95 -3.37 -2.96
N ASP A 193 6.01 -3.98 -2.42
CA ASP A 193 7.17 -3.24 -1.93
C ASP A 193 7.94 -2.56 -3.08
N SER A 194 7.98 -3.16 -4.27
CA SER A 194 8.54 -2.53 -5.48
C SER A 194 7.78 -1.29 -5.94
N MET A 195 6.47 -1.23 -5.67
CA MET A 195 5.60 -0.10 -6.00
C MET A 195 5.51 0.96 -4.89
N ILE A 196 6.00 0.65 -3.69
CA ILE A 196 6.27 1.65 -2.64
C ILE A 196 7.69 2.19 -2.77
N GLY A 197 8.59 1.39 -3.35
CA GLY A 197 10.02 1.69 -3.45
C GLY A 197 10.86 1.10 -2.31
N THR A 198 10.29 0.26 -1.45
CA THR A 198 11.04 -0.46 -0.39
C THR A 198 11.61 -1.81 -0.88
N GLY A 199 11.23 -2.24 -2.09
CA GLY A 199 11.71 -3.45 -2.75
C GLY A 199 12.12 -3.18 -4.20
N LEU A 200 12.72 -4.19 -4.83
CA LEU A 200 12.85 -4.25 -6.29
C LEU A 200 11.77 -5.17 -6.86
N ALA A 201 11.51 -5.06 -8.16
CA ALA A 201 10.75 -6.10 -8.85
C ALA A 201 11.52 -7.43 -8.77
N ARG A 202 10.80 -8.53 -8.64
CA ARG A 202 11.40 -9.87 -8.63
C ARG A 202 12.11 -10.13 -9.95
N THR A 203 13.20 -10.86 -9.89
CA THR A 203 13.90 -11.39 -11.05
C THR A 203 13.14 -12.59 -11.63
N PRO A 204 13.35 -12.93 -12.91
CA PRO A 204 12.78 -14.14 -13.51
C PRO A 204 13.03 -15.44 -12.73
N ALA A 205 14.17 -15.53 -12.03
CA ALA A 205 14.56 -16.71 -11.26
C ALA A 205 13.72 -16.90 -9.98
N GLU A 206 13.11 -15.85 -9.44
CA GLU A 206 12.32 -15.90 -8.19
C GLU A 206 10.86 -16.33 -8.41
N VAL A 207 10.41 -16.42 -9.65
CA VAL A 207 9.05 -16.84 -10.05
C VAL A 207 9.04 -18.05 -10.97
N ALA A 208 10.21 -18.64 -11.23
CA ALA A 208 10.37 -19.85 -12.04
C ALA A 208 9.98 -21.12 -11.25
#